data_AF-A0A964Z9T7-F1
#
_entry.id   AF-A0A964Z9T7-F1
#
_cell.length_a   1.000
_cell.length_b   1.000
_cell.length_c   1.000
_cell.angle_alpha   90.00
_cell.angle_beta   90.00
_cell.angle_gamma   90.00
#
_symmetry.space_group_name_H-M   'P 1'
#
loop_
_entity.id
_entity.type
_entity.pdbx_description
1 polymer ?
#
loop_
_entity_poly.entity_id
_entity_poly.type
_entity_poly.pdbx_seq_one_letter_code
_entity_poly.pdbx_strand_id
1 'polypeptide(L)'
;MAKVTTGEIDPDIVKALEAILLVAVEPVTVKLLAQVLEQPTSVVEVLCNRLAASYDEAGHGFQLVQVAGGFRLQSRPEVSPYVERFILDG
;
A
#
# COMPACT_ATOMS: atom_id res chain seq x y z
N MET A 1 -24.64 10.99 -5.94
CA MET A 1 -23.93 12.26 -5.64
C MET A 1 -23.69 12.32 -4.13
N ALA A 2 -22.77 11.50 -3.63
CA ALA A 2 -22.43 11.46 -2.21
C ALA A 2 -21.26 12.42 -1.94
N LYS A 3 -21.41 13.25 -0.90
CA LYS A 3 -20.47 14.30 -0.49
C LYS A 3 -19.11 13.71 -0.13
N VAL A 4 -18.08 14.01 -0.92
CA VAL A 4 -16.69 13.90 -0.47
C VAL A 4 -16.39 15.16 0.35
N THR A 5 -16.53 15.04 1.67
CA THR A 5 -16.07 16.07 2.62
C THR A 5 -14.71 15.60 3.13
N THR A 6 -13.70 16.44 3.01
CA THR A 6 -12.38 16.25 3.63
C THR A 6 -12.55 15.79 5.09
N GLY A 7 -12.26 14.51 5.41
CA GLY A 7 -12.29 14.05 6.80
C GLY A 7 -12.30 12.54 7.00
N GLU A 8 -13.16 11.80 6.33
CA GLU A 8 -13.28 10.35 6.54
C GLU A 8 -12.98 9.60 5.24
N ILE A 9 -11.83 8.96 5.23
CA ILE A 9 -11.56 7.90 4.26
C ILE A 9 -12.44 6.74 4.65
N ASP A 10 -13.22 6.23 3.70
CA ASP A 10 -14.00 5.02 3.89
C ASP A 10 -13.07 3.84 4.27
N PRO A 11 -13.24 3.23 5.46
CA PRO A 11 -12.44 2.08 5.88
C PRO A 11 -12.46 0.92 4.88
N ASP A 12 -13.54 0.75 4.12
CA ASP A 12 -13.63 -0.33 3.13
C ASP A 12 -12.74 -0.07 1.90
N ILE A 13 -12.51 1.20 1.54
CA ILE A 13 -11.53 1.58 0.51
C ILE A 13 -10.10 1.28 0.97
N VAL A 14 -9.80 1.53 2.25
CA VAL A 14 -8.48 1.20 2.82
C VAL A 14 -8.25 -0.30 2.77
N LYS A 15 -9.20 -1.11 3.27
CA LYS A 15 -9.10 -2.57 3.24
C LYS A 15 -8.90 -3.09 1.81
N ALA A 16 -9.63 -2.54 0.84
CA ALA A 16 -9.49 -2.92 -0.57
C ALA A 16 -8.11 -2.55 -1.13
N LEU A 17 -7.61 -1.35 -0.85
CA LEU A 17 -6.28 -0.90 -1.27
C LEU A 17 -5.17 -1.80 -0.70
N GLU A 18 -5.22 -2.11 0.59
CA GLU A 18 -4.28 -3.01 1.26
C GLU A 18 -4.32 -4.41 0.65
N ALA A 19 -5.52 -4.96 0.43
CA ALA A 19 -5.69 -6.28 -0.18
C ALA A 19 -5.11 -6.34 -1.60
N ILE A 20 -5.35 -5.32 -2.42
CA ILE A 20 -4.79 -5.24 -3.79
C ILE A 20 -3.27 -5.19 -3.73
N LEU A 21 -2.69 -4.34 -2.87
CA LEU A 21 -1.24 -4.18 -2.74
C LEU A 21 -0.57 -5.44 -2.18
N LEU A 22 -1.26 -6.21 -1.35
CA LEU A 22 -0.75 -7.46 -0.78
C LEU A 22 -0.64 -8.57 -1.82
N VAL A 23 -1.58 -8.67 -2.75
CA VAL A 23 -1.58 -9.71 -3.78
C VAL A 23 -0.78 -9.32 -5.03
N ALA A 24 -0.45 -8.04 -5.19
CA ALA A 24 0.30 -7.54 -6.34
C ALA A 24 1.76 -8.02 -6.32
N VAL A 25 2.19 -8.65 -7.41
CA VAL A 25 3.59 -9.08 -7.60
C VAL A 25 4.48 -7.92 -8.06
N GLU A 26 3.93 -7.04 -8.91
CA GLU A 26 4.63 -5.87 -9.46
C GLU A 26 4.08 -4.56 -8.87
N PRO A 27 4.87 -3.45 -8.90
CA PRO A 27 4.38 -2.14 -8.48
C PRO A 27 3.10 -1.73 -9.21
N VAL A 28 2.05 -1.40 -8.44
CA VAL A 28 0.75 -1.01 -8.97
C VAL A 28 0.67 0.50 -9.13
N THR A 29 0.38 0.97 -10.34
CA THR A 29 0.27 2.42 -10.60
C THR A 29 -0.92 3.03 -9.84
N VAL A 30 -0.78 4.29 -9.41
CA VAL A 30 -1.87 5.06 -8.79
C VAL A 30 -3.10 5.11 -9.70
N LYS A 31 -2.90 5.22 -11.02
CA LYS A 31 -3.99 5.23 -12.00
C LYS A 31 -4.81 3.94 -11.97
N LEU A 32 -4.16 2.78 -11.90
CA LEU A 32 -4.85 1.49 -11.84
C LEU A 32 -5.58 1.32 -10.51
N LEU A 33 -4.92 1.64 -9.39
CA LEU A 33 -5.55 1.61 -8.07
C LEU A 33 -6.80 2.51 -8.02
N ALA A 34 -6.70 3.74 -8.53
CA ALA A 34 -7.81 4.68 -8.64
C ALA A 34 -8.97 4.16 -9.48
N GLN A 35 -8.67 3.51 -10.61
CA GLN A 35 -9.68 2.90 -11.46
C GLN A 35 -10.42 1.75 -10.74
N VAL A 36 -9.69 0.86 -10.07
CA VAL A 36 -10.28 -0.30 -9.37
C VAL A 36 -11.08 0.11 -8.15
N LEU A 37 -10.62 1.11 -7.40
CA LEU A 37 -11.27 1.62 -6.19
C LEU A 37 -12.38 2.65 -6.49
N GLU A 38 -12.56 3.01 -7.76
CA GLU A 38 -13.49 4.06 -8.20
C GLU A 38 -13.29 5.40 -7.46
N GLN A 39 -12.01 5.76 -7.23
CA GLN A 39 -11.61 6.98 -6.54
C GLN A 39 -10.79 7.91 -7.45
N PRO A 40 -10.73 9.23 -7.15
CA PRO A 40 -9.77 10.12 -7.78
C PRO A 40 -8.33 9.69 -7.51
N THR A 41 -7.44 9.85 -8.49
CA THR A 41 -6.00 9.52 -8.33
C THR A 41 -5.34 10.27 -7.18
N SER A 42 -5.69 11.54 -6.98
CA SER A 42 -5.19 12.35 -5.86
C SER A 42 -5.58 11.79 -4.49
N VAL A 43 -6.79 11.22 -4.37
CA VAL A 43 -7.24 10.57 -3.14
C VAL A 43 -6.41 9.32 -2.89
N VAL A 44 -6.23 8.46 -3.91
CA VAL A 44 -5.44 7.24 -3.79
C VAL A 44 -3.97 7.52 -3.46
N GLU A 45 -3.38 8.55 -4.06
CA GLU A 45 -2.00 8.94 -3.74
C GLU A 45 -1.85 9.38 -2.28
N VAL A 46 -2.80 10.20 -1.78
CA VAL A 46 -2.84 10.58 -0.36
C VAL A 46 -3.03 9.34 0.53
N LEU A 47 -3.87 8.39 0.13
CA LEU A 47 -4.10 7.14 0.88
C LEU A 47 -2.84 6.28 0.98
N CYS A 48 -2.16 6.03 -0.14
CA CYS A 48 -0.93 5.26 -0.15
C CYS A 48 0.14 5.90 0.74
N ASN A 49 0.32 7.22 0.65
CA ASN A 49 1.30 7.93 1.46
C ASN A 49 0.95 7.90 2.95
N ARG A 50 -0.33 8.01 3.31
CA ARG A 50 -0.79 7.88 4.70
C ARG A 50 -0.56 6.46 5.25
N LEU A 51 -0.87 5.43 4.47
CA LEU A 51 -0.64 4.04 4.86
C LEU A 51 0.85 3.75 5.04
N ALA A 52 1.70 4.21 4.12
CA ALA A 52 3.14 4.08 4.25
C ALA A 52 3.64 4.68 5.57
N ALA A 53 3.25 5.93 5.87
CA ALA A 53 3.59 6.59 7.13
C ALA A 53 3.07 5.83 8.36
N SER A 54 1.82 5.35 8.32
CA SER A 54 1.25 4.59 9.45
C SER A 54 1.97 3.25 9.68
N TYR A 55 2.39 2.55 8.62
CA TYR A 55 3.17 1.31 8.76
C TYR A 55 4.59 1.57 9.26
N ASP A 56 5.19 2.70 8.88
CA ASP A 56 6.48 3.16 9.39
C ASP A 56 6.39 3.49 10.89
N GLU A 57 5.41 4.30 11.29
CA GLU A 57 5.19 4.71 12.68
C GLU A 57 4.90 3.52 13.61
N ALA A 58 4.13 2.55 13.13
CA ALA A 58 3.81 1.34 13.89
C ALA A 58 4.92 0.27 13.88
N GLY A 59 6.00 0.46 13.11
CA GLY A 59 7.16 -0.44 13.10
C GLY A 59 6.89 -1.82 12.51
N HIS A 60 6.05 -1.92 11.48
CA HIS A 60 5.74 -3.20 10.82
C HIS A 60 6.99 -3.80 10.14
N GLY A 61 7.07 -5.14 10.04
CA GLY A 61 8.16 -5.84 9.32
C GLY A 61 8.11 -5.68 7.78
N PHE A 62 7.08 -5.02 7.26
CA PHE A 62 6.92 -4.65 5.86
C PHE A 62 6.71 -3.14 5.71
N GLN A 63 6.86 -2.65 4.49
CA GLN A 63 6.70 -1.24 4.12
C GLN A 63 5.97 -1.13 2.79
N LEU A 64 5.22 -0.04 2.63
CA LEU A 64 4.63 0.37 1.36
C LEU A 64 5.57 1.39 0.71
N VAL A 65 6.11 1.05 -0.46
CA VAL A 65 7.10 1.89 -1.16
C VAL A 65 6.61 2.29 -2.55
N GLN A 66 7.00 3.48 -2.99
CA GLN A 66 6.78 3.93 -4.36
C GLN A 66 8.01 3.63 -5.21
N VAL A 67 7.84 2.85 -6.29
CA VAL A 67 8.90 2.44 -7.21
C VAL A 67 8.40 2.61 -8.64
N ALA A 68 9.19 3.30 -9.48
CA ALA A 68 8.87 3.54 -10.89
C ALA A 68 7.45 4.12 -11.13
N GLY A 69 6.93 4.93 -10.20
CA GLY A 69 5.59 5.52 -10.28
C GLY A 69 4.44 4.60 -9.86
N GLY A 70 4.73 3.40 -9.36
CA GLY A 70 3.76 2.50 -8.74
C GLY A 70 4.05 2.25 -7.26
N PHE A 71 3.10 1.66 -6.55
CA PHE A 71 3.20 1.28 -5.14
C PHE A 71 3.27 -0.23 -4.99
N ARG A 72 4.07 -0.71 -4.04
CA ARG A 72 4.12 -2.14 -3.66
C ARG A 72 4.41 -2.30 -2.17
N LEU A 73 3.90 -3.39 -1.61
CA LEU A 73 4.36 -3.88 -0.31
C LEU A 73 5.62 -4.70 -0.49
N GLN A 74 6.55 -4.56 0.45
CA GLN A 74 7.76 -5.39 0.52
C GLN A 74 8.24 -5.52 1.97
N SER A 75 9.03 -6.55 2.26
CA SER A 75 9.70 -6.66 3.56
C SER A 75 10.67 -5.50 3.79
N ARG A 76 10.89 -5.14 5.06
CA ARG A 76 11.93 -4.16 5.41
C ARG A 76 13.32 -4.80 5.29
N PRO A 77 14.33 -4.05 4.79
CA PRO A 77 15.71 -4.53 4.75
C PRO A 77 16.26 -4.96 6.11
N GLU A 78 15.80 -4.31 7.19
CA GLU A 78 16.19 -4.60 8.57
C GLU A 78 15.89 -6.05 9.00
N VAL A 79 14.85 -6.66 8.41
CA VAL A 79 14.45 -8.05 8.69
C VAL A 79 14.85 -9.03 7.59
N SER A 80 15.60 -8.59 6.57
CA SER A 80 16.07 -9.45 5.47
C SER A 80 16.78 -10.72 5.92
N PRO A 81 17.63 -10.74 6.96
CA PRO A 81 18.29 -11.99 7.38
C PRO A 81 17.31 -13.12 7.75
N TYR A 82 16.14 -12.77 8.30
CA TYR A 82 15.10 -13.76 8.62
C TYR A 82 14.39 -14.27 7.36
N VAL A 83 14.11 -13.37 6.41
CA VAL A 83 13.46 -13.69 5.14
C VAL A 83 14.37 -14.56 4.27
N GLU A 84 15.66 -14.23 4.18
CA GLU A 84 16.65 -15.01 3.43
C GLU A 84 16.75 -16.44 3.97
N ARG A 85 16.83 -16.60 5.30
CA ARG A 85 16.85 -17.93 5.90
C ARG A 85 15.60 -18.74 5.58
N PHE A 86 14.41 -18.12 5.64
CA PHE A 86 13.16 -18.79 5.28
C PHE A 86 13.14 -19.27 3.82
N ILE A 87 13.67 -18.47 2.90
CA ILE A 87 13.74 -18.84 1.46
C ILE A 87 14.75 -19.97 1.22
N LEU A 88 15.88 -19.99 1.94
CA LEU A 88 16.95 -20.97 1.74
C LEU A 88 16.66 -22.32 2.40
N ASP A 89 15.97 -22.33 3.54
CA ASP A 89 15.65 -23.55 4.29
C ASP A 89 14.33 -24.22 3.85
N GLY A 90 13.56 -23.55 2.98
CA GLY A 90 12.24 -23.97 2.48
C GLY A 90 12.22 -24.61 1.11
#